data_AF-A0A1E1W034-F1
#
_entry.id   AF-A0A1E1W034-F1
#
_cell.length_a   1.000
_cell.length_b   1.000
_cell.length_c   1.000
_cell.angle_alpha   90.00
_cell.angle_beta   90.00
_cell.angle_gamma   90.00
#
_symmetry.space_group_name_H-M   'P 1'
#
loop_
_entity.id
_entity.type
_entity.pdbx_description
1 polymer ?
#
loop_
_entity_poly.entity_id
_entity_poly.type
_entity_poly.pdbx_seq_one_letter_code
_entity_poly.pdbx_strand_id
1 'polypeptide(L)'
;VAAANALRARLLAATIRLTTKNQARVWTAEIVFHGSPVRTPNPKEQGERRCVYLQYDLGTDAGRTADAFLADWSAIVHLHTLLHDFMLRPAHERETLWQGVCIRSYTYRS
;
A
#
# COMPACT_ATOMS: atom_id res chain seq x y z
N VAL A 1 11.44 2.11 12.68
CA VAL A 1 10.38 2.70 13.54
C VAL A 1 9.77 3.97 12.94
N ALA A 2 10.57 4.94 12.46
CA ALA A 2 10.06 6.19 11.88
C ALA A 2 9.14 6.01 10.66
N ALA A 3 9.55 5.19 9.67
CA ALA A 3 8.74 4.93 8.48
C ALA A 3 7.38 4.28 8.81
N ALA A 4 7.34 3.32 9.73
CA ALA A 4 6.10 2.67 10.17
C ALA A 4 5.16 3.68 10.85
N ASN A 5 5.69 4.58 11.69
CA ASN A 5 4.92 5.65 12.30
C ASN A 5 4.40 6.66 11.27
N ALA A 6 5.19 7.00 10.25
CA ALA A 6 4.79 7.88 9.17
C ALA A 6 3.68 7.25 8.30
N LEU A 7 3.73 5.94 8.06
CA LEU A 7 2.67 5.21 7.36
C LEU A 7 1.40 5.14 8.21
N ARG A 8 1.54 4.83 9.51
CA ARG A 8 0.42 4.78 10.46
C ARG A 8 -0.27 6.12 10.61
N ALA A 9 0.47 7.24 10.61
CA ALA A 9 -0.09 8.59 10.65
C ALA A 9 -0.92 8.94 9.39
N ARG A 10 -0.70 8.21 8.28
CA ARG A 10 -1.51 8.32 7.05
C ARG A 10 -2.74 7.43 7.04
N LEU A 11 -2.78 6.39 7.88
CA LEU A 11 -3.86 5.43 7.90
C LEU A 11 -5.14 6.08 8.47
N LEU A 12 -6.20 6.11 7.67
CA LEU A 12 -7.52 6.58 8.06
C LEU A 12 -8.41 5.43 8.53
N ALA A 13 -8.37 4.30 7.84
CA ALA A 13 -9.17 3.12 8.16
C ALA A 13 -8.52 1.86 7.57
N ALA A 14 -8.75 0.72 8.22
CA ALA A 14 -8.45 -0.60 7.66
C ALA A 14 -9.65 -1.50 7.91
N THR A 15 -10.21 -2.08 6.85
CA THR A 15 -11.37 -2.96 6.92
C THR A 15 -11.05 -4.26 6.22
N ILE A 16 -11.41 -5.37 6.84
CA ILE A 16 -11.27 -6.70 6.25
C ILE A 16 -12.66 -7.29 6.13
N ARG A 17 -13.05 -7.72 4.93
CA ARG A 17 -14.38 -8.28 4.63
C ARG A 17 -14.25 -9.62 3.95
N LEU A 18 -15.12 -10.56 4.32
CA LEU A 18 -15.32 -11.81 3.59
C LEU A 18 -16.59 -11.68 2.75
N THR A 19 -16.47 -11.82 1.44
CA THR A 19 -17.61 -11.85 0.52
C THR A 19 -17.83 -13.27 0.03
N THR A 20 -19.06 -13.77 0.12
CA THR A 20 -19.43 -15.10 -0.36
C THR A 20 -20.45 -14.98 -1.50
N LYS A 21 -20.10 -15.43 -2.71
CA LYS A 21 -21.01 -15.45 -3.87
C LYS A 21 -20.82 -16.74 -4.66
N ASN A 22 -21.90 -17.48 -4.92
CA ASN A 22 -21.87 -18.73 -5.70
C ASN A 22 -20.76 -19.70 -5.27
N GLN A 23 -20.66 -19.99 -3.96
CA GLN A 23 -19.61 -20.81 -3.32
C GLN A 23 -18.19 -20.23 -3.34
N ALA A 24 -17.90 -19.22 -4.16
CA ALA A 24 -16.64 -18.47 -4.08
C ALA A 24 -16.62 -17.61 -2.80
N ARG A 25 -15.51 -17.69 -2.07
CA ARG A 25 -15.26 -16.92 -0.86
C ARG A 25 -14.08 -16.00 -1.16
N VAL A 26 -14.29 -14.69 -1.13
CA VAL A 26 -13.25 -13.70 -1.42
C VAL A 26 -13.00 -12.87 -0.18
N TRP A 27 -11.76 -12.91 0.30
CA TRP A 27 -11.29 -12.05 1.36
C TRP A 27 -10.80 -10.74 0.75
N THR A 28 -11.31 -9.60 1.22
CA THR A 28 -10.93 -8.27 0.74
C THR A 28 -10.46 -7.44 1.91
N ALA A 29 -9.20 -7.03 1.89
CA ALA A 29 -8.66 -6.01 2.76
C ALA A 29 -8.72 -4.65 2.03
N GLU A 30 -9.42 -3.69 2.63
CA GLU A 30 -9.48 -2.29 2.21
C GLU A 30 -8.70 -1.46 3.23
N ILE A 31 -7.61 -0.83 2.78
CA ILE A 31 -6.73 -0.02 3.61
C ILE A 31 -6.77 1.41 3.05
N VAL A 32 -7.21 2.35 3.88
CA VAL A 32 -7.51 3.72 3.48
C VAL A 32 -6.47 4.65 4.08
N PHE A 33 -5.81 5.44 3.23
CA PHE A 33 -4.84 6.46 3.61
C PHE A 33 -5.33 7.86 3.25
N HIS A 34 -4.85 8.89 3.96
CA HIS A 34 -4.79 10.25 3.42
C HIS A 34 -3.50 10.42 2.60
N GLY A 35 -3.64 10.95 1.40
CA GLY A 35 -2.61 10.87 0.37
C GLY A 35 -2.31 9.42 -0.03
N SER A 36 -1.23 9.23 -0.78
CA SER A 36 -0.74 7.91 -1.12
C SER A 36 0.13 7.36 0.03
N PRO A 37 0.06 6.03 0.32
CA PRO A 37 1.00 5.41 1.24
C PRO A 37 2.44 5.69 0.81
N VAL A 38 2.68 5.91 -0.48
CA VAL A 38 3.96 6.36 -1.05
C VAL A 38 3.85 7.82 -1.48
N ARG A 39 4.79 8.69 -1.08
CA ARG A 39 4.81 10.07 -1.62
C ARG A 39 5.06 10.04 -3.12
N THR A 40 4.16 10.64 -3.89
CA THR A 40 4.26 10.75 -5.35
C THR A 40 4.01 12.19 -5.78
N PRO A 41 4.63 12.63 -6.89
CA PRO A 41 4.38 13.98 -7.43
C PRO A 41 3.02 14.09 -8.13
N ASN A 42 2.26 13.00 -8.25
CA ASN A 42 0.96 12.98 -8.93
C ASN A 42 -0.14 13.53 -8.01
N PRO A 43 -0.76 14.69 -8.31
CA PRO A 43 -1.79 15.27 -7.44
C PRO A 43 -3.00 14.35 -7.24
N LYS A 44 -3.33 13.50 -8.23
CA LYS A 44 -4.43 12.52 -8.13
C LYS A 44 -4.18 11.47 -7.05
N GLU A 45 -2.92 11.21 -6.74
CA GLU A 45 -2.50 10.25 -5.71
C GLU A 45 -2.31 10.91 -4.34
N GLN A 46 -2.31 12.24 -4.26
CA GLN A 46 -2.16 13.02 -3.01
C GLN A 46 -3.51 13.54 -2.46
N GLY A 47 -4.63 12.96 -2.90
CA GLY A 47 -5.95 13.36 -2.41
C GLY A 47 -6.22 12.95 -0.95
N GLU A 48 -7.26 13.54 -0.37
CA GLU A 48 -7.69 13.32 1.03
C GLU A 48 -7.91 11.85 1.41
N ARG A 49 -8.28 11.01 0.43
CA ARG A 49 -8.56 9.60 0.65
C ARG A 49 -8.08 8.74 -0.51
N ARG A 50 -7.28 7.71 -0.22
CA ARG A 50 -6.80 6.70 -1.16
C ARG A 50 -6.98 5.30 -0.58
N CYS A 51 -7.68 4.45 -1.29
CA CYS A 51 -7.88 3.05 -0.89
C CYS A 51 -6.86 2.14 -1.60
N VAL A 52 -6.26 1.24 -0.84
CA VAL A 52 -5.51 0.07 -1.31
C VAL A 52 -6.39 -1.14 -1.06
N TYR A 53 -6.63 -1.92 -2.11
CA TYR A 53 -7.42 -3.14 -2.04
C TYR A 53 -6.51 -4.34 -2.26
N LEU A 54 -6.57 -5.30 -1.35
CA LEU A 54 -5.94 -6.61 -1.49
C LEU A 54 -7.06 -7.64 -1.47
N GLN A 55 -7.15 -8.44 -2.53
CA GLN A 55 -8.19 -9.44 -2.70
C GLN A 55 -7.56 -10.81 -2.83
N TYR A 56 -8.08 -11.75 -2.08
CA TYR A 56 -7.61 -13.13 -2.06
C TYR A 56 -8.80 -14.07 -2.14
N ASP A 57 -8.69 -15.08 -2.99
CA ASP A 57 -9.61 -16.20 -2.94
C ASP A 57 -9.34 -17.00 -1.67
N LEU A 58 -10.36 -17.11 -0.83
CA LEU A 58 -10.33 -17.90 0.37
C LEU A 58 -10.62 -19.35 -0.03
N GLY A 59 -9.53 -20.12 -0.19
CA GLY A 59 -9.59 -21.55 -0.42
C GLY A 59 -10.04 -22.33 0.83
N THR A 60 -9.66 -23.60 0.91
CA THR A 60 -9.93 -24.44 2.09
C THR A 60 -9.02 -24.10 3.28
N ASP A 61 -7.89 -23.43 3.02
CA ASP A 61 -6.87 -23.09 4.01
C ASP A 61 -6.80 -21.57 4.20
N ALA A 62 -7.51 -21.07 5.22
CA ALA A 62 -7.50 -19.65 5.57
C ALA A 62 -6.12 -19.18 6.07
N GLY A 63 -5.28 -20.08 6.60
CA GLY A 63 -3.95 -19.76 7.08
C GLY A 63 -3.05 -19.26 5.95
N ARG A 64 -3.05 -19.98 4.82
CA ARG A 64 -2.30 -19.55 3.62
C ARG A 64 -2.73 -18.19 3.09
N THR A 65 -4.03 -17.92 3.09
CA THR A 65 -4.56 -16.61 2.66
C THR A 65 -4.10 -15.50 3.61
N ALA A 66 -4.07 -15.76 4.92
CA ALA A 66 -3.54 -14.81 5.90
C ALA A 66 -2.03 -14.58 5.71
N ASP A 67 -1.25 -15.63 5.46
CA ASP A 67 0.19 -15.52 5.20
C ASP A 67 0.48 -14.72 3.92
N ALA A 68 -0.28 -14.97 2.85
CA ALA A 68 -0.17 -14.21 1.61
C ALA A 68 -0.46 -12.71 1.83
N PHE A 69 -1.53 -12.40 2.57
CA PHE A 69 -1.83 -11.02 2.96
C PHE A 69 -0.71 -10.37 3.77
N LEU A 70 -0.16 -11.07 4.77
CA LEU A 70 0.93 -10.55 5.58
C LEU A 70 2.21 -10.34 4.74
N ALA A 71 2.48 -11.20 3.77
CA ALA A 71 3.61 -11.06 2.85
C ALA A 71 3.46 -9.83 1.95
N ASP A 72 2.29 -9.65 1.31
CA ASP A 72 2.00 -8.48 0.48
C ASP A 72 2.04 -7.19 1.31
N TRP A 73 1.46 -7.22 2.51
CA TRP A 73 1.51 -6.09 3.42
C TRP A 73 2.94 -5.74 3.83
N SER A 74 3.77 -6.74 4.13
CA SER A 74 5.19 -6.54 4.42
C SER A 74 5.92 -5.89 3.24
N ALA A 75 5.65 -6.32 2.00
CA ALA A 75 6.22 -5.72 0.80
C ALA A 75 5.81 -4.24 0.64
N ILE A 76 4.53 -3.91 0.88
CA ILE A 76 4.03 -2.52 0.85
C ILE A 76 4.74 -1.65 1.91
N VAL A 77 4.85 -2.15 3.14
CA VAL A 77 5.54 -1.44 4.23
C VAL A 77 7.03 -1.26 3.93
N HIS A 78 7.67 -2.27 3.35
CA HIS A 78 9.08 -2.19 2.95
C HIS A 78 9.30 -1.12 1.87
N LEU A 79 8.47 -1.11 0.83
CA LEU A 79 8.55 -0.10 -0.24
C LEU A 79 8.30 1.31 0.29
N HIS A 80 7.33 1.49 1.19
CA HIS A 80 7.16 2.77 1.88
C HIS A 80 8.40 3.16 2.70
N THR A 81 9.03 2.20 3.37
CA THR A 81 10.23 2.45 4.19
C THR A 81 11.38 2.95 3.33
N LEU A 82 11.68 2.26 2.22
CA LEU A 82 12.72 2.70 1.27
C LEU A 82 12.49 4.12 0.78
N LEU A 83 11.23 4.45 0.44
CA LEU A 83 10.88 5.78 -0.05
C LEU A 83 10.88 6.84 1.05
N HIS A 84 10.45 6.49 2.26
CA HIS A 84 10.55 7.37 3.42
C HIS A 84 12.01 7.73 3.69
N ASP A 85 12.90 6.74 3.74
CA ASP A 85 14.31 6.93 4.01
C ASP A 85 15.00 7.73 2.88
N PHE A 86 14.63 7.47 1.63
CA PHE A 86 15.09 8.27 0.49
C PHE A 86 14.64 9.74 0.60
N MET A 87 13.39 9.98 1.01
CA MET A 87 12.86 11.34 1.19
C MET A 87 13.48 12.09 2.37
N LEU A 88 14.16 11.41 3.31
CA LEU A 88 14.91 12.06 4.38
C LEU A 88 16.30 12.55 3.94
N ARG A 89 16.78 12.12 2.77
CA ARG A 89 18.08 12.58 2.24
C ARG A 89 18.06 14.06 1.83
N PRO A 90 19.22 14.74 1.81
CA PRO A 90 19.31 16.13 1.36
C PRO A 90 18.71 16.37 -0.04
N ALA A 91 18.13 17.55 -0.25
CA ALA A 91 17.45 17.88 -1.51
C ALA A 91 18.34 17.70 -2.74
N HIS A 92 19.60 18.12 -2.68
CA HIS A 92 20.55 17.99 -3.78
C HIS A 92 20.79 16.53 -4.20
N GLU A 93 20.98 15.60 -3.24
CA GLU A 93 21.12 14.16 -3.53
C GLU A 93 19.86 13.58 -4.17
N ARG A 94 18.70 13.98 -3.64
CA ARG A 94 17.40 13.53 -4.14
C ARG A 94 17.14 14.06 -5.54
N GLU A 95 17.43 15.33 -5.83
CA GLU A 95 17.17 15.98 -7.12
C GLU A 95 18.04 15.39 -8.24
N THR A 96 19.32 15.10 -7.97
CA THR A 96 20.19 14.43 -8.95
C THR A 96 19.68 13.04 -9.32
N LEU A 97 19.12 12.30 -8.36
CA LEU A 97 18.53 10.98 -8.60
C LEU A 97 17.08 11.03 -9.12
N TRP A 98 16.31 12.08 -8.78
CA TRP A 98 14.93 12.25 -9.20
C TRP A 98 14.79 12.72 -10.64
N GLN A 99 15.82 13.35 -11.21
CA GLN A 99 15.85 13.65 -12.64
C GLN A 99 15.80 12.34 -13.44
N GLY A 100 14.58 11.97 -13.87
CA GLY A 100 14.30 10.75 -14.63
C GLY A 100 13.53 9.66 -13.87
N VAL A 101 13.31 9.81 -12.56
CA VAL A 101 12.51 8.84 -11.78
C VAL A 101 11.04 9.27 -11.74
N CYS A 102 10.15 8.35 -12.07
CA CYS A 102 8.70 8.54 -11.94
C CYS A 102 8.12 7.38 -11.14
N ILE A 103 7.54 7.68 -9.98
CA ILE A 103 6.79 6.70 -9.20
C ILE A 103 5.36 6.70 -9.74
N ARG A 104 4.92 5.56 -10.26
CA ARG A 104 3.55 5.34 -10.74
C ARG A 104 2.92 4.23 -9.94
N SER A 105 1.74 4.49 -9.40
CA SER A 105 0.94 3.47 -8.76
C SER A 105 0.02 2.84 -9.81
N TYR A 106 0.04 1.51 -9.92
CA TYR A 106 -0.83 0.78 -10.84
C TYR A 106 -1.87 0.00 -10.06
N THR A 107 -3.14 0.13 -10.47
CA THR A 107 -4.17 -0.81 -10.07
C THR A 107 -4.14 -1.96 -11.05
N TYR A 108 -3.52 -3.07 -10.66
CA TYR A 108 -3.62 -4.31 -11.41
C TYR A 108 -5.06 -4.81 -11.26
N ARG A 109 -5.80 -4.90 -12.37
CA ARG A 109 -7.05 -5.66 -12.41
C ARG A 109 -6.64 -7.10 -12.69
N SER A 110 -6.91 -7.99 -11.75
CA SER A 110 -6.92 -9.44 -11.98
C SER A 110 -8.09 -9.80 -12.89
#